data_AF-A0A9J6D6T0-F1
#
_entry.id   AF-A0A9J6D6T0-F1
#
_cell.length_a   1.000
_cell.length_b   1.000
_cell.length_c   1.000
_cell.angle_alpha   90.00
_cell.angle_beta   90.00
_cell.angle_gamma   90.00
#
_symmetry.space_group_name_H-M   'P 1'
#
loop_
_entity.id
_entity.type
_entity.pdbx_description
1 polymer ?
#
loop_
_entity_poly.entity_id
_entity_poly.type
_entity_poly.pdbx_seq_one_letter_code
_entity_poly.pdbx_strand_id
1 'polypeptide(L)'
;MDNAPKAISLFGCHMFRNLFTQCPNDNVLVSPHAAMIVVSLVMAGAQRTTEPPEEEDAAFKMANRILVNSNLPLSDSFRKIGQRVYRTLVSSANLARRSAEERRLVNTWAEAITGIKQVIPPDCPLDGDSRIVLLSSATLDTLWKFPFPKSPMMRRPFGSWPAVPTMGQTAMLAYACIEDLGVRVVELPSRAKRTLQP
;
A
#
# COMPACT_ATOMS: atom_id res chain seq x y z
N MET A 1 -12.01 10.69 17.37
CA MET A 1 -11.48 9.45 17.97
C MET A 1 -12.14 8.15 17.46
N ASP A 2 -13.40 8.08 17.00
CA ASP A 2 -13.98 6.76 16.58
C ASP A 2 -14.13 6.49 15.06
N ASN A 3 -13.76 7.43 14.18
CA ASN A 3 -14.12 7.35 12.76
C ASN A 3 -12.97 7.06 11.79
N ALA A 4 -11.71 7.03 12.21
CA ALA A 4 -10.58 6.87 11.29
C ALA A 4 -10.56 5.50 10.56
N PRO A 5 -10.74 4.35 11.25
CA PRO A 5 -10.82 3.06 10.56
C PRO A 5 -11.98 3.01 9.57
N LYS A 6 -13.15 3.53 9.97
CA LYS A 6 -14.34 3.61 9.12
C LYS A 6 -14.10 4.47 7.88
N ALA A 7 -13.43 5.61 8.03
CA ALA A 7 -13.08 6.49 6.92
C ALA A 7 -12.13 5.79 5.92
N ILE A 8 -11.12 5.08 6.42
CA ILE A 8 -10.18 4.30 5.58
C ILE A 8 -10.93 3.19 4.84
N SER A 9 -11.82 2.45 5.50
CA SER A 9 -12.63 1.41 4.85
C SER A 9 -13.53 1.98 3.76
N LEU A 10 -14.24 3.08 4.04
CA LEU A 10 -15.10 3.74 3.05
C LEU A 10 -14.31 4.22 1.83
N PHE A 11 -13.19 4.92 2.08
CA PHE A 11 -12.29 5.33 1.01
C PHE A 11 -11.79 4.13 0.20
N GLY A 12 -11.40 3.04 0.88
CA GLY A 12 -10.96 1.80 0.25
C GLY A 12 -12.03 1.17 -0.64
N CYS A 13 -13.28 1.11 -0.20
CA CYS A 13 -14.39 0.61 -1.02
C CYS A 13 -14.60 1.46 -2.28
N HIS A 14 -14.56 2.79 -2.16
CA HIS A 14 -14.69 3.69 -3.32
C HIS A 14 -13.51 3.54 -4.29
N MET A 15 -12.28 3.49 -3.79
CA MET A 15 -11.07 3.29 -4.59
C MET A 15 -11.12 1.95 -5.32
N PHE A 16 -11.44 0.86 -4.61
CA PHE A 16 -11.56 -0.48 -5.19
C PHE A 16 -12.62 -0.52 -6.29
N ARG A 17 -13.81 0.02 -6.03
CA ARG A 17 -14.89 0.06 -7.02
C ARG A 17 -14.48 0.81 -8.29
N ASN A 18 -13.84 1.98 -8.14
CA ASN A 18 -13.39 2.77 -9.29
C ASN A 18 -12.31 2.07 -10.11
N LEU A 19 -11.37 1.37 -9.48
CA LEU A 19 -10.33 0.61 -10.18
C LEU A 19 -10.91 -0.62 -10.87
N PHE A 20 -11.77 -1.36 -10.17
CA PHE A 20 -12.44 -2.52 -10.73
C PHE A 20 -13.29 -2.17 -11.96
N THR A 21 -13.98 -1.01 -11.97
CA THR A 21 -14.73 -0.57 -13.15
C THR A 21 -13.85 -0.24 -14.36
N GLN A 22 -12.59 0.12 -14.15
CA GLN A 22 -11.64 0.43 -15.23
C GLN A 22 -10.95 -0.83 -15.77
N CYS A 23 -10.68 -1.81 -14.89
CA CYS A 23 -10.00 -3.06 -15.24
C CYS A 23 -10.77 -4.27 -14.68
N PRO A 24 -11.96 -4.60 -15.20
CA PRO A 24 -12.87 -5.57 -14.57
C PRO A 24 -12.38 -7.02 -14.57
N ASN A 25 -11.41 -7.34 -15.43
CA ASN A 25 -10.87 -8.70 -15.58
C ASN A 25 -9.45 -8.86 -15.02
N ASP A 26 -8.90 -7.80 -14.43
CA ASP A 26 -7.54 -7.82 -13.86
C ASP A 26 -7.55 -8.01 -12.35
N ASN A 27 -6.44 -8.53 -11.83
CA ASN A 27 -6.22 -8.57 -10.38
C ASN A 27 -6.01 -7.14 -9.86
N VAL A 28 -6.89 -6.71 -8.96
CA VAL A 28 -6.76 -5.42 -8.28
C VAL A 28 -6.20 -5.64 -6.87
N LEU A 29 -5.04 -5.07 -6.58
CA LEU A 29 -4.45 -5.03 -5.25
C LEU A 29 -4.05 -3.59 -4.91
N VAL A 30 -4.60 -3.06 -3.82
CA VAL A 30 -4.32 -1.70 -3.36
C VAL A 30 -4.26 -1.65 -1.84
N SER A 31 -3.52 -0.67 -1.29
CA SER A 31 -3.53 -0.34 0.13
C SER A 31 -4.27 0.98 0.36
N PRO A 32 -5.56 0.94 0.76
CA PRO A 32 -6.33 2.15 1.08
C PRO A 32 -5.68 2.99 2.18
N HIS A 33 -5.08 2.34 3.17
CA HIS A 33 -4.39 3.01 4.27
C HIS A 33 -3.19 3.84 3.75
N ALA A 34 -2.38 3.25 2.89
CA ALA A 34 -1.19 3.92 2.34
C ALA A 34 -1.57 5.12 1.46
N ALA A 35 -2.60 4.95 0.61
CA ALA A 35 -3.14 6.04 -0.20
C ALA A 35 -3.73 7.16 0.67
N MET A 36 -4.46 6.82 1.75
CA MET A 36 -5.04 7.81 2.66
C MET A 36 -3.98 8.64 3.38
N ILE A 37 -2.85 8.06 3.78
CA ILE A 37 -1.74 8.81 4.39
C ILE A 37 -1.26 9.91 3.46
N VAL A 38 -0.97 9.55 2.21
CA VAL A 38 -0.40 10.48 1.23
C VAL A 38 -1.41 11.58 0.89
N VAL A 39 -2.69 11.24 0.72
CA VAL A 39 -3.76 12.21 0.50
C VAL A 39 -3.93 13.14 1.71
N SER A 40 -3.95 12.60 2.93
CA SER A 40 -4.11 13.39 4.16
C SER A 40 -2.97 14.39 4.33
N LEU A 41 -1.75 13.98 4.03
CA LEU A 41 -0.61 14.89 4.06
C LEU A 41 -0.76 16.03 3.04
N VAL A 42 -1.17 15.74 1.80
CA VAL A 42 -1.44 16.79 0.81
C VAL A 42 -2.53 17.76 1.30
N MET A 43 -3.60 17.24 1.91
CA MET A 43 -4.68 18.07 2.48
C MET A 43 -4.18 18.94 3.64
N ALA A 44 -3.27 18.42 4.48
CA ALA A 44 -2.59 19.18 5.53
C ALA A 44 -1.75 20.34 4.98
N GLY A 45 -1.09 20.14 3.84
CA GLY A 45 -0.39 21.21 3.12
C GLY A 45 -1.36 22.25 2.53
N ALA A 46 -2.56 21.81 2.14
CA ALA A 46 -3.61 22.65 1.57
C ALA A 46 -4.52 23.34 2.62
N GLN A 47 -4.04 23.49 3.86
CA GLN A 47 -4.72 24.16 5.00
C GLN A 47 -5.83 23.35 5.71
N ARG A 48 -5.92 22.02 5.54
CA ARG A 48 -6.85 21.19 6.34
C ARG A 48 -6.13 20.37 7.41
N THR A 49 -6.47 20.58 8.67
CA THR A 49 -6.02 19.71 9.76
C THR A 49 -6.59 18.31 9.61
N THR A 50 -5.72 17.32 9.37
CA THR A 50 -6.07 15.89 9.42
C THR A 50 -5.17 15.18 10.43
N GLU A 51 -5.76 14.18 11.10
CA GLU A 51 -5.07 13.32 12.06
C GLU A 51 -4.32 12.21 11.31
N PRO A 52 -3.15 11.78 11.80
CA PRO A 52 -2.43 10.65 11.22
C PRO A 52 -3.20 9.35 11.45
N PRO A 53 -3.15 8.40 10.51
CA PRO A 53 -3.62 7.05 10.81
C PRO A 53 -2.59 6.30 11.66
N GLU A 54 -3.08 5.53 12.62
CA GLU A 54 -2.27 4.73 13.54
C GLU A 54 -1.98 3.32 13.01
N GLU A 55 -0.86 2.78 13.53
CA GLU A 55 -0.33 1.41 13.48
C GLU A 55 0.35 0.90 12.20
N GLU A 56 1.62 0.49 12.38
CA GLU A 56 2.32 -0.46 11.50
C GLU A 56 2.50 -1.77 12.27
N ASP A 57 1.90 -2.85 11.77
CA ASP A 57 2.24 -4.22 12.18
C ASP A 57 3.62 -4.56 11.59
N ALA A 58 4.50 -5.25 12.34
CA ALA A 58 5.89 -5.50 11.90
C ALA A 58 5.99 -6.30 10.59
N ALA A 59 4.92 -6.99 10.19
CA ALA A 59 4.79 -7.70 8.92
C ALA A 59 4.40 -6.79 7.74
N PHE A 60 3.84 -5.61 8.00
CA PHE A 60 3.41 -4.65 6.99
C PHE A 60 4.46 -3.55 6.85
N LYS A 61 5.04 -3.43 5.66
CA LYS A 61 6.06 -2.44 5.34
C LYS A 61 5.52 -1.47 4.32
N MET A 62 5.76 -0.18 4.54
CA MET A 62 5.27 0.87 3.67
C MET A 62 6.36 1.91 3.41
N ALA A 63 6.47 2.32 2.15
CA ALA A 63 7.35 3.39 1.70
C ALA A 63 6.50 4.49 1.07
N ASN A 64 6.13 5.48 1.89
CA ASN A 64 5.42 6.67 1.44
C ASN A 64 6.40 7.84 1.30
N ARG A 65 6.34 8.53 0.16
CA ARG A 65 7.18 9.71 -0.10
C ARG A 65 6.43 10.75 -0.91
N ILE A 66 6.63 12.01 -0.55
CA ILE A 66 6.22 13.16 -1.37
C ILE A 66 7.48 13.84 -1.89
N LEU A 67 7.58 13.93 -3.21
CA LEU A 67 8.63 14.71 -3.88
C LEU A 67 8.01 16.03 -4.32
N VAL A 68 8.61 17.13 -3.91
CA VAL A 68 8.22 18.48 -4.34
C VAL A 68 9.31 19.00 -5.24
N ASN A 69 8.94 19.46 -6.44
CA ASN A 69 9.93 19.99 -7.38
C ASN A 69 10.63 21.22 -6.77
N SER A 70 11.94 21.33 -6.96
CA SER A 70 12.77 22.38 -6.36
C SER A 70 12.39 23.81 -6.77
N ASN A 71 11.58 23.97 -7.82
CA ASN A 71 11.04 25.27 -8.22
C ASN A 71 9.83 25.72 -7.37
N LEU A 72 9.32 24.88 -6.47
CA LEU A 72 8.26 25.22 -5.54
C LEU A 72 8.83 25.44 -4.13
N PRO A 73 8.44 26.53 -3.45
CA PRO A 73 8.84 26.76 -2.06
C PRO A 73 8.19 25.71 -1.16
N LEU A 74 9.02 24.98 -0.43
CA LEU A 74 8.58 23.94 0.50
C LEU A 74 8.76 24.43 1.93
N SER A 75 7.66 24.59 2.67
CA SER A 75 7.73 25.05 4.07
C SER A 75 8.27 23.97 5.01
N ASP A 76 9.09 24.38 5.98
CA ASP A 76 9.62 23.46 6.99
C ASP A 76 8.53 22.89 7.90
N SER A 77 7.44 23.64 8.12
CA SER A 77 6.27 23.17 8.85
C SER A 77 5.63 21.96 8.15
N PHE A 78 5.48 22.01 6.83
CA PHE A 78 4.94 20.91 6.04
C PHE A 78 5.85 19.68 6.07
N ARG A 79 7.17 19.85 5.95
CA ARG A 79 8.14 18.76 6.11
C ARG A 79 8.04 18.08 7.47
N LYS A 80 7.99 18.89 8.54
CA LYS A 80 7.89 18.40 9.93
C LYS A 80 6.57 17.67 10.18
N ILE A 81 5.45 18.16 9.64
CA ILE A 81 4.16 17.49 9.74
C ILE A 81 4.21 16.14 9.02
N GLY A 82 4.68 16.11 7.77
CA GLY A 82 4.81 14.85 7.02
C GLY A 82 5.63 13.79 7.76
N GLN A 83 6.77 14.19 8.32
CA GLN A 83 7.65 13.26 9.01
C GLN A 83 7.13 12.83 10.40
N ARG A 84 6.62 13.78 11.20
CA ARG A 84 6.23 13.53 12.60
C ARG A 84 4.85 12.87 12.71
N VAL A 85 3.92 13.32 11.87
CA VAL A 85 2.51 12.94 11.95
C VAL A 85 2.29 11.71 11.05
N TYR A 86 2.70 11.80 9.79
CA TYR A 86 2.38 10.80 8.77
C TYR A 86 3.50 9.79 8.48
N ARG A 87 4.62 9.86 9.21
CA ARG A 87 5.85 9.08 8.98
C ARG A 87 6.26 9.02 7.50
N THR A 88 5.93 10.07 6.76
CA THR A 88 6.10 10.16 5.31
C THR A 88 7.20 11.17 5.02
N LEU A 89 8.18 10.77 4.22
CA LEU A 89 9.28 11.67 3.85
C LEU A 89 8.79 12.68 2.81
N VAL A 90 8.91 13.97 3.13
CA VAL A 90 8.67 15.07 2.20
C VAL A 90 10.02 15.69 1.84
N SER A 91 10.42 15.58 0.57
CA SER A 91 11.71 16.07 0.11
C SER A 91 11.59 16.94 -1.14
N SER A 92 12.47 17.95 -1.24
CA SER A 92 12.69 18.68 -2.48
C SER A 92 13.44 17.80 -3.47
N ALA A 93 13.07 17.82 -4.75
CA ALA A 93 13.67 17.03 -5.82
C ALA A 93 13.86 17.89 -7.09
N ASN A 94 15.00 17.76 -7.76
CA ASN A 94 15.25 18.51 -9.01
C ASN A 94 14.73 17.72 -10.22
N LEU A 95 13.41 17.70 -10.38
CA LEU A 95 12.75 16.92 -11.45
C LEU A 95 13.01 17.52 -12.84
N ALA A 96 13.29 18.82 -12.93
CA ALA A 96 13.56 19.47 -14.21
C ALA A 96 14.90 19.09 -14.85
N ARG A 97 15.95 18.92 -14.03
CA ARG A 97 17.32 18.67 -14.54
C ARG A 97 17.89 17.32 -14.16
N ARG A 98 17.33 16.66 -13.13
CA ARG A 98 17.86 15.43 -12.54
C ARG A 98 16.80 14.33 -12.37
N SER A 99 15.73 14.35 -13.17
CA SER A 99 14.63 13.37 -13.04
C SER A 99 15.07 11.90 -13.03
N ALA A 100 16.02 11.52 -13.89
CA ALA A 100 16.55 10.15 -13.92
C ALA A 100 17.30 9.77 -12.64
N GLU A 101 18.07 10.69 -12.08
CA GLU A 101 18.77 10.50 -10.80
C GLU A 101 17.77 10.40 -9.65
N GLU A 102 16.80 11.32 -9.58
CA GLU A 102 15.74 11.32 -8.56
C GLU A 102 14.92 10.02 -8.61
N ARG A 103 14.54 9.58 -9.81
CA ARG A 103 13.85 8.29 -10.00
C ARG A 103 14.68 7.13 -9.44
N ARG A 104 15.98 7.08 -9.75
CA ARG A 104 16.88 6.03 -9.25
C ARG A 104 16.96 6.05 -7.73
N LEU A 105 17.17 7.22 -7.13
CA LEU A 105 17.28 7.38 -5.67
C LEU A 105 16.00 6.92 -4.96
N VAL A 106 14.86 7.30 -5.49
CA VAL A 106 13.55 6.96 -4.92
C VAL A 106 13.25 5.47 -5.08
N ASN A 107 13.54 4.89 -6.24
CA ASN A 107 13.38 3.46 -6.48
C ASN A 107 14.28 2.63 -5.55
N THR A 108 15.55 2.98 -5.40
CA THR A 108 16.48 2.28 -4.49
C THR A 108 16.03 2.39 -3.04
N TRP A 109 15.58 3.57 -2.61
CA TRP A 109 15.07 3.78 -1.25
C TRP A 109 13.80 2.95 -0.96
N ALA A 110 12.84 2.95 -1.88
CA ALA A 110 11.59 2.20 -1.70
C ALA A 110 11.83 0.69 -1.74
N GLU A 111 12.73 0.22 -2.61
CA GLU A 111 13.14 -1.18 -2.69
C GLU A 111 13.77 -1.66 -1.37
N ALA A 112 14.62 -0.85 -0.72
CA ALA A 112 15.23 -1.20 0.56
C ALA A 112 14.20 -1.43 1.69
N ILE A 113 13.05 -0.73 1.64
CA ILE A 113 12.00 -0.84 2.64
C ILE A 113 11.02 -1.97 2.29
N THR A 114 10.55 -2.00 1.04
CA THR A 114 9.40 -2.83 0.63
C THR A 114 9.81 -4.07 -0.17
N GLY A 115 11.03 -4.13 -0.70
CA GLY A 115 11.48 -5.14 -1.65
C GLY A 115 10.96 -4.95 -3.08
N ILE A 116 10.14 -3.92 -3.33
CA ILE A 116 9.55 -3.66 -4.65
C ILE A 116 10.53 -2.83 -5.49
N LYS A 117 10.91 -3.40 -6.64
CA LYS A 117 11.79 -2.75 -7.62
C LYS A 117 11.00 -1.79 -8.49
N GLN A 118 11.64 -0.70 -8.91
CA GLN A 118 11.09 0.24 -9.89
C GLN A 118 9.67 0.76 -9.55
N VAL A 119 9.44 1.13 -8.28
CA VAL A 119 8.15 1.69 -7.82
C VAL A 119 7.68 2.91 -8.61
N ILE A 120 8.62 3.66 -9.21
CA ILE A 120 8.35 4.59 -10.29
C ILE A 120 8.82 3.94 -11.60
N PRO A 121 7.88 3.43 -12.43
CA PRO A 121 8.19 2.76 -13.69
C PRO A 121 8.98 3.65 -14.66
N PRO A 122 9.84 3.11 -15.53
CA PRO A 122 10.64 3.91 -16.47
C PRO A 122 9.82 4.78 -17.42
N ASP A 123 8.63 4.31 -17.79
CA ASP A 123 7.66 4.95 -18.70
C ASP A 123 6.76 5.98 -17.99
N CYS A 124 6.75 6.01 -16.66
CA CYS A 124 6.03 7.05 -15.91
C CYS A 124 6.73 8.41 -16.10
N PRO A 125 6.07 9.42 -16.68
CA PRO A 125 6.69 10.72 -16.92
C PRO A 125 7.09 11.37 -15.61
N LEU A 126 8.37 11.75 -15.51
CA LEU A 126 8.93 12.48 -14.39
C LEU A 126 9.87 13.53 -14.97
N ASP A 127 9.46 14.79 -14.90
CA ASP A 127 10.08 15.88 -15.64
C ASP A 127 9.93 17.24 -14.93
N GLY A 128 10.33 18.29 -15.62
CA GLY A 128 10.25 19.65 -15.11
C GLY A 128 8.83 20.16 -14.89
N ASP A 129 7.80 19.55 -15.46
CA ASP A 129 6.40 19.92 -15.28
C ASP A 129 5.74 19.19 -14.11
N SER A 130 6.34 18.07 -13.69
CA SER A 130 6.00 17.39 -12.44
C SER A 130 6.24 18.30 -11.24
N ARG A 131 5.18 18.80 -10.60
CA ARG A 131 5.25 19.74 -9.45
C ARG A 131 5.34 19.03 -8.11
N ILE A 132 4.45 18.05 -7.91
CA ILE A 132 4.38 17.21 -6.72
C ILE A 132 4.19 15.77 -7.18
N VAL A 133 4.98 14.85 -6.64
CA VAL A 133 4.88 13.42 -6.89
C VAL A 133 4.53 12.72 -5.59
N LEU A 134 3.45 11.94 -5.64
CA LEU A 134 2.90 11.19 -4.53
C LEU A 134 3.24 9.72 -4.74
N LEU A 135 4.16 9.20 -3.93
CA LEU A 135 4.58 7.81 -4.01
C LEU A 135 4.08 7.05 -2.80
N SER A 136 3.47 5.91 -3.05
CA SER A 136 3.12 4.92 -2.04
C SER A 136 3.44 3.53 -2.55
N SER A 137 4.19 2.77 -1.75
CA SER A 137 4.53 1.37 -2.01
C SER A 137 4.35 0.60 -0.71
N ALA A 138 3.75 -0.58 -0.77
CA ALA A 138 3.48 -1.38 0.42
C ALA A 138 3.61 -2.88 0.16
N THR A 139 4.17 -3.59 1.14
CA THR A 139 4.33 -5.05 1.13
C THR A 139 3.82 -5.61 2.45
N LEU A 140 3.03 -6.67 2.38
CA LEU A 140 2.65 -7.46 3.55
C LEU A 140 3.40 -8.79 3.49
N ASP A 141 4.26 -9.03 4.47
CA ASP A 141 5.00 -10.28 4.60
C ASP A 141 4.74 -10.94 5.95
N THR A 142 3.72 -11.79 5.98
CA THR A 142 3.20 -12.40 7.20
C THR A 142 3.18 -13.93 7.09
N LEU A 143 3.10 -14.60 8.24
CA LEU A 143 2.87 -16.04 8.29
C LEU A 143 1.41 -16.31 8.65
N TRP A 144 0.85 -17.39 8.15
CA TRP A 144 -0.43 -17.88 8.67
C TRP A 144 -0.28 -18.29 10.14
N LYS A 145 -1.25 -17.95 10.99
CA LYS A 145 -1.34 -18.47 12.36
C LYS A 145 -1.49 -20.00 12.36
N PHE A 146 -2.24 -20.51 11.38
CA PHE A 146 -2.40 -21.93 11.09
C PHE A 146 -1.85 -22.22 9.68
N PRO A 147 -0.58 -22.66 9.58
CA PRO A 147 0.07 -22.89 8.28
C PRO A 147 -0.55 -24.05 7.50
N PHE A 148 -0.62 -23.90 6.19
CA PHE A 148 -0.97 -25.00 5.31
C PHE A 148 0.12 -26.10 5.35
N PRO A 149 -0.27 -27.39 5.30
CA PRO A 149 0.68 -28.50 5.18
C PRO A 149 1.62 -28.33 3.98
N LYS A 150 2.90 -28.67 4.15
CA LYS A 150 3.93 -28.61 3.08
C LYS A 150 3.83 -29.75 2.05
N SER A 151 2.71 -30.46 2.00
CA SER A 151 2.47 -31.53 1.01
C SER A 151 2.49 -30.96 -0.41
N PRO A 152 2.78 -31.79 -1.44
CA PRO A 152 2.72 -31.34 -2.82
C PRO A 152 1.38 -30.66 -3.11
N MET A 153 1.44 -29.40 -3.57
CA MET A 153 0.23 -28.65 -3.88
C MET A 153 -0.47 -29.31 -5.05
N MET A 154 -1.72 -29.75 -4.84
CA MET A 154 -2.53 -30.25 -5.92
C MET A 154 -2.89 -29.10 -6.86
N ARG A 155 -2.73 -29.29 -8.16
CA ARG A 155 -3.27 -28.33 -9.13
C ARG A 155 -4.77 -28.54 -9.26
N ARG A 156 -5.57 -27.49 -9.11
CA ARG A 156 -7.02 -27.54 -9.27
C ARG A 156 -7.50 -26.43 -10.21
N PRO A 157 -8.63 -26.62 -10.92
CA PRO A 157 -9.23 -25.58 -11.74
C PRO A 157 -9.55 -24.32 -10.91
N PHE A 158 -9.38 -23.14 -11.50
CA PHE A 158 -9.70 -21.85 -10.88
C PHE A 158 -10.66 -21.07 -11.78
N GLY A 159 -11.96 -21.30 -11.63
CA GLY A 159 -12.96 -20.79 -12.57
C GLY A 159 -12.67 -21.27 -14.00
N SER A 160 -12.62 -20.33 -14.95
CA SER A 160 -12.25 -20.59 -16.35
C SER A 160 -10.75 -20.59 -16.62
N TRP A 161 -9.91 -20.37 -15.60
CA TRP A 161 -8.45 -20.32 -15.75
C TRP A 161 -7.79 -21.70 -15.69
N PRO A 162 -6.57 -21.86 -16.25
CA PRO A 162 -5.79 -23.07 -16.12
C PRO A 162 -5.61 -23.49 -14.65
N ALA A 163 -5.45 -24.80 -14.42
CA ALA A 163 -5.32 -25.33 -13.07
C ALA A 163 -4.12 -24.72 -12.32
N VAL A 164 -4.35 -24.18 -11.12
CA VAL A 164 -3.34 -23.51 -10.29
C VAL A 164 -2.93 -24.37 -9.09
N PRO A 165 -1.69 -24.25 -8.58
CA PRO A 165 -1.31 -24.85 -7.31
C PRO A 165 -2.27 -24.38 -6.21
N THR A 166 -2.99 -25.32 -5.60
CA THR A 166 -4.02 -25.02 -4.62
C THR A 166 -3.58 -25.56 -3.25
N MET A 167 -3.51 -24.66 -2.27
CA MET A 167 -3.27 -25.04 -0.89
C MET A 167 -4.53 -25.63 -0.27
N GLY A 168 -4.39 -26.60 0.63
CA GLY A 168 -5.52 -27.23 1.33
C GLY A 168 -5.18 -27.51 2.79
N GLN A 169 -6.13 -27.26 3.68
CA GLN A 169 -6.04 -27.60 5.10
C GLN A 169 -7.45 -27.85 5.67
N THR A 170 -7.50 -28.53 6.81
CA THR A 170 -8.71 -28.66 7.63
C THR A 170 -8.40 -28.07 9.00
N ALA A 171 -9.09 -27.00 9.37
CA ALA A 171 -8.88 -26.27 10.63
C ALA A 171 -10.18 -25.63 11.13
N MET A 172 -10.26 -25.36 12.43
CA MET A 172 -11.33 -24.56 13.02
C MET A 172 -11.03 -23.08 12.78
N LEU A 173 -11.86 -22.43 11.95
CA LEU A 173 -11.69 -21.04 11.53
C LEU A 173 -13.00 -20.27 11.72
N ALA A 174 -12.92 -18.96 11.91
CA ALA A 174 -14.10 -18.11 11.89
C ALA A 174 -14.69 -18.13 10.47
N TYR A 175 -15.99 -18.37 10.38
CA TYR A 175 -16.70 -18.58 9.13
C TYR A 175 -18.09 -17.96 9.21
N ALA A 176 -18.53 -17.34 8.13
CA ALA A 176 -19.87 -16.80 7.99
C ALA A 176 -20.45 -17.11 6.60
N CYS A 177 -21.76 -17.35 6.56
CA CYS A 177 -22.54 -17.45 5.34
C CYS A 177 -23.49 -16.26 5.27
N ILE A 178 -23.45 -15.52 4.16
CA ILE A 178 -24.33 -14.36 3.92
C ILE A 178 -25.25 -14.75 2.77
N GLU A 179 -26.39 -15.35 3.11
CA GLU A 179 -27.31 -15.97 2.15
C GLU A 179 -27.86 -14.98 1.13
N ASP A 180 -28.26 -13.78 1.57
CA ASP A 180 -28.81 -12.72 0.71
C ASP A 180 -27.86 -12.28 -0.41
N LEU A 181 -26.56 -12.46 -0.21
CA LEU A 181 -25.52 -12.13 -1.21
C LEU A 181 -24.96 -13.38 -1.92
N GLY A 182 -25.34 -14.58 -1.48
CA GLY A 182 -24.75 -15.84 -1.98
C GLY A 182 -23.25 -15.98 -1.65
N VAL A 183 -22.77 -15.31 -0.59
CA VAL A 183 -21.34 -15.23 -0.25
C VAL A 183 -21.01 -16.08 0.97
N ARG A 184 -19.83 -16.72 0.94
CA ARG A 184 -19.21 -17.38 2.09
C ARG A 184 -17.91 -16.67 2.45
N VAL A 185 -17.72 -16.38 3.72
CA VAL A 185 -16.56 -15.66 4.25
C VAL A 185 -15.84 -16.56 5.24
N VAL A 186 -14.52 -16.64 5.13
CA VAL A 186 -13.66 -17.32 6.10
C VAL A 186 -12.54 -16.38 6.52
N GLU A 187 -12.26 -16.28 7.81
CA GLU A 187 -11.12 -15.53 8.32
C GLU A 187 -9.89 -16.44 8.35
N LEU A 188 -8.81 -16.00 7.71
CA LEU A 188 -7.51 -16.66 7.75
C LEU A 188 -6.56 -15.81 8.60
N PRO A 189 -6.42 -16.11 9.91
CA PRO A 189 -5.61 -15.28 10.78
C PRO A 189 -4.12 -15.41 10.46
N SER A 190 -3.43 -14.27 10.46
CA SER A 190 -1.97 -14.22 10.31
C SER A 190 -1.26 -14.05 11.65
N ARG A 191 0.06 -14.22 11.65
CA ARG A 191 0.96 -13.92 12.77
C ARG A 191 2.21 -13.23 12.22
N ALA A 192 2.73 -12.25 12.95
CA ALA A 192 3.98 -11.60 12.61
C ALA A 192 5.12 -12.63 12.53
N LYS A 193 6.01 -12.45 11.54
CA LYS A 193 7.31 -13.14 11.54
C LYS A 193 8.11 -12.60 12.72
N ARG A 194 8.40 -13.43 13.73
CA ARG A 194 9.36 -13.05 14.79
C ARG A 194 10.69 -12.75 14.11
N THR A 195 11.09 -11.49 14.08
CA THR A 195 12.49 -11.11 13.88
C THR A 195 13.23 -11.57 15.13
N LEU A 196 14.02 -12.65 15.00
CA LEU A 196 15.13 -12.85 15.92
C LEU A 196 16.02 -11.62 15.76
N GLN A 197 16.06 -10.76 16.77
CA GLN A 197 17.18 -9.82 16.88
C GLN A 197 18.44 -10.67 17.14
N PRO A 198 19.58 -10.33 16.51
CA PRO A 198 20.85 -10.98 16.80
C PRO A 198 21.29 -10.76 18.26
#